data_AF-A0A6I5P0E1-F1
#
_entry.id   AF-A0A6I5P0E1-F1
#
_cell.length_a   1.000
_cell.length_b   1.000
_cell.length_c   1.000
_cell.angle_alpha   90.00
_cell.angle_beta   90.00
_cell.angle_gamma   90.00
#
_symmetry.space_group_name_H-M   'P 1'
#
loop_
_entity.id
_entity.type
_entity.pdbx_description
1 polymer ?
#
loop_
_entity_poly.entity_id
_entity_poly.type
_entity_poly.pdbx_seq_one_letter_code
_entity_poly.pdbx_strand_id
1 'polypeptide(L)'
;MADALMKNKLDWEALDEKPKIRNSTPFQLHSVDTSHKWIEQTKSMLPKHLATLITLHYSLAKVGTFQERACHFYEELPDVVPDFIYLDGPDPATVVGNIGGASWQNRDRVVTSGDLLRLEPQLIPGTLIVIDGRTANARFLQAHFYRNWQINYNMASDVTVCELQEKPLGKLNQATIVYCLGKSW
;
A
#
# COMPACT_ATOMS: atom_id res chain seq x y z
N MET A 1 -5.92 -11.61 -0.11
CA MET A 1 -6.31 -10.36 0.58
C MET A 1 -7.82 -10.25 0.77
N ALA A 2 -8.64 -10.22 -0.29
CA ALA A 2 -10.10 -10.02 -0.13
C ALA A 2 -10.80 -11.07 0.75
N ASP A 3 -10.38 -12.34 0.66
CA ASP A 3 -10.90 -13.41 1.53
C ASP A 3 -10.62 -13.16 3.02
N ALA A 4 -9.36 -12.83 3.35
CA ALA A 4 -8.98 -12.44 4.71
C ALA A 4 -9.75 -11.20 5.20
N LEU A 5 -10.00 -10.23 4.31
CA LEU A 5 -10.78 -9.04 4.63
C LEU A 5 -12.26 -9.36 4.90
N MET A 6 -12.83 -10.31 4.14
CA MET A 6 -14.17 -10.84 4.39
C MET A 6 -14.25 -11.53 5.75
N LYS A 7 -13.25 -12.34 6.10
CA LYS A 7 -13.16 -12.94 7.43
C LYS A 7 -13.11 -11.87 8.53
N ASN A 8 -12.24 -10.87 8.40
CA ASN A 8 -12.16 -9.77 9.36
C ASN A 8 -13.49 -9.01 9.49
N LYS A 9 -14.23 -8.87 8.39
CA LYS A 9 -15.57 -8.27 8.40
C LYS A 9 -16.56 -9.11 9.21
N LEU A 10 -16.59 -10.42 8.98
CA LEU A 10 -17.47 -11.33 9.72
C LEU A 10 -17.12 -11.34 11.21
N ASP A 11 -15.83 -11.39 11.55
CA ASP A 11 -15.36 -11.35 12.94
C ASP A 11 -15.78 -10.03 13.62
N TRP A 12 -15.68 -8.90 12.91
CA TRP A 12 -16.14 -7.59 13.39
C TRP A 12 -17.67 -7.51 13.58
N GLU A 13 -18.43 -8.10 12.64
CA GLU A 13 -19.89 -8.13 12.70
C GLU A 13 -20.40 -9.00 13.84
N ALA A 14 -19.63 -10.02 14.24
CA ALA A 14 -19.93 -10.93 15.33
C ALA A 14 -19.61 -10.37 16.73
N LEU A 15 -18.99 -9.19 16.84
CA LEU A 15 -18.70 -8.57 18.14
C LEU A 15 -19.98 -8.09 18.83
N ASP A 16 -20.16 -8.47 20.10
CA ASP A 16 -21.23 -7.96 20.96
C ASP A 16 -21.13 -6.44 21.17
N GLU A 17 -19.90 -5.94 21.39
CA GLU A 17 -19.60 -4.52 21.53
C GLU A 17 -18.47 -4.12 20.58
N LYS A 18 -18.77 -3.18 19.67
CA LYS A 18 -17.80 -2.69 18.70
C LYS A 18 -16.90 -1.62 19.33
N PRO A 19 -15.56 -1.72 19.20
CA PRO A 19 -14.67 -0.67 19.66
C PRO A 19 -14.91 0.63 18.87
N LYS A 20 -14.69 1.77 19.52
CA LYS A 20 -14.83 3.10 18.91
C LYS A 20 -13.60 3.43 18.05
N ILE A 21 -13.56 2.85 16.85
CA ILE A 21 -12.53 3.11 15.85
C ILE A 21 -12.98 4.20 14.86
N ARG A 22 -12.01 4.93 14.30
CA ARG A 22 -12.27 5.92 13.25
C ARG A 22 -11.97 5.33 11.88
N ASN A 23 -12.97 4.70 11.28
CA ASN A 23 -12.92 4.24 9.89
C ASN A 23 -14.33 4.32 9.29
N SER A 24 -14.53 5.17 8.28
CA SER A 24 -15.81 5.36 7.60
C SER A 24 -16.08 4.32 6.51
N THR A 25 -15.05 3.63 6.04
CA THR A 25 -15.08 2.69 4.92
C THR A 25 -14.29 1.42 5.27
N PRO A 26 -14.67 0.69 6.32
CA PRO A 26 -13.94 -0.49 6.75
C PRO A 26 -14.10 -1.64 5.74
N PHE A 27 -13.15 -2.58 5.77
CA PHE A 27 -13.19 -3.81 4.97
C PHE A 27 -13.23 -3.58 3.45
N GLN A 28 -12.50 -2.56 2.96
CA GLN A 28 -12.31 -2.30 1.53
C GLN A 28 -10.90 -2.65 1.07
N LEU A 29 -10.80 -3.23 -0.13
CA LEU A 29 -9.55 -3.50 -0.82
C LEU A 29 -9.51 -2.65 -2.10
N HIS A 30 -8.50 -1.79 -2.20
CA HIS A 30 -8.24 -1.02 -3.40
C HIS A 30 -6.98 -1.57 -4.06
N SER A 31 -7.03 -1.80 -5.37
CA SER A 31 -5.87 -2.21 -6.18
C SER A 31 -5.71 -1.26 -7.34
N VAL A 32 -4.51 -0.75 -7.57
CA VAL A 32 -4.18 0.17 -8.66
C VAL A 32 -3.27 -0.55 -9.64
N ASP A 33 -3.62 -0.55 -10.93
CA ASP A 33 -2.84 -1.20 -11.98
C ASP A 33 -2.76 -0.32 -13.24
N THR A 34 -1.65 -0.44 -13.96
CA THR A 34 -1.42 0.22 -15.26
C THR A 34 -2.01 -0.53 -16.45
N SER A 35 -2.56 -1.73 -16.24
CA SER A 35 -3.00 -2.64 -17.31
C SER A 35 -4.51 -2.89 -17.25
N HIS A 36 -5.25 -2.31 -18.21
CA HIS A 36 -6.65 -2.64 -18.42
C HIS A 36 -6.88 -4.15 -18.59
N LYS A 37 -5.98 -4.83 -19.29
CA LYS A 37 -6.06 -6.29 -19.49
C LYS A 37 -6.08 -7.04 -18.16
N TRP A 38 -5.15 -6.72 -17.25
CA TRP A 38 -5.05 -7.41 -15.96
C TRP A 38 -6.19 -7.06 -15.03
N ILE A 39 -6.67 -5.81 -15.08
CA ILE A 39 -7.88 -5.39 -14.35
C ILE A 39 -9.08 -6.23 -14.81
N GLU A 40 -9.37 -6.30 -16.11
CA GLU A 40 -10.52 -7.04 -16.62
C GLU A 40 -10.40 -8.54 -16.39
N GLN A 41 -9.21 -9.10 -16.56
CA GLN A 41 -8.95 -10.50 -16.24
C GLN A 41 -9.20 -10.78 -14.75
N THR A 42 -8.72 -9.92 -13.86
CA THR A 42 -8.96 -10.04 -12.42
C THR A 42 -10.46 -9.97 -12.12
N LYS A 43 -11.19 -8.99 -12.67
CA LYS A 43 -12.66 -8.88 -12.51
C LYS A 43 -13.39 -10.17 -12.89
N SER A 44 -12.98 -10.80 -13.99
CA SER A 44 -13.62 -12.04 -14.47
C SER A 44 -13.43 -13.26 -13.55
N MET A 45 -12.33 -13.27 -12.78
CA MET A 45 -11.97 -14.37 -11.87
C MET A 45 -12.49 -14.17 -10.45
N LEU A 46 -12.93 -12.96 -10.09
CA LEU A 46 -13.33 -12.63 -8.73
C LEU A 46 -14.65 -13.32 -8.34
N PRO A 47 -14.68 -14.08 -7.23
CA PRO A 47 -15.94 -14.57 -6.68
C PRO A 47 -16.87 -13.42 -6.33
N LYS A 48 -18.15 -13.52 -6.71
CA LYS A 48 -19.15 -12.44 -6.53
C LYS A 48 -19.23 -11.89 -5.11
N HIS A 49 -19.11 -12.77 -4.10
CA HIS A 49 -19.17 -12.35 -2.70
C HIS A 49 -17.95 -11.51 -2.29
N LEU A 50 -16.75 -11.82 -2.81
CA LEU A 50 -15.53 -11.04 -2.54
C LEU A 50 -15.46 -9.76 -3.36
N ALA A 51 -16.02 -9.75 -4.58
CA ALA A 51 -16.02 -8.58 -5.45
C ALA A 51 -16.64 -7.33 -4.80
N THR A 52 -17.57 -7.51 -3.85
CA THR A 52 -18.20 -6.41 -3.09
C THR A 52 -17.23 -5.63 -2.20
N LEU A 53 -16.08 -6.22 -1.87
CA LEU A 53 -15.04 -5.58 -1.04
C LEU A 53 -13.95 -4.92 -1.89
N ILE A 54 -13.93 -5.13 -3.20
CA ILE A 54 -12.77 -4.82 -4.05
C ILE A 54 -13.12 -3.70 -5.02
N THR A 55 -12.28 -2.67 -5.06
CA THR A 55 -12.30 -1.65 -6.12
C THR A 55 -10.98 -1.70 -6.89
N LEU A 56 -11.05 -1.99 -8.18
CA LEU A 56 -9.89 -2.02 -9.08
C LEU A 56 -9.81 -0.70 -9.85
N HIS A 57 -8.66 -0.04 -9.78
CA HIS A 57 -8.38 1.25 -10.38
C HIS A 57 -7.39 1.08 -11.52
N TYR A 58 -7.70 1.67 -12.66
CA TYR A 58 -6.73 1.89 -13.72
C TYR A 58 -6.04 3.22 -13.50
N SER A 59 -4.72 3.25 -13.52
CA SER A 59 -3.95 4.48 -13.39
C SER A 59 -2.62 4.31 -14.10
N LEU A 60 -2.24 5.27 -14.95
CA LEU A 60 -0.92 5.27 -15.58
C LEU A 60 0.15 5.54 -14.53
N ALA A 61 1.34 4.96 -14.73
CA ALA A 61 2.52 5.32 -13.95
C ALA A 61 3.41 6.26 -14.79
N LYS A 62 3.79 7.40 -14.23
CA LYS A 62 4.63 8.40 -14.89
C LYS A 62 5.92 8.63 -14.13
N VAL A 63 7.00 8.81 -14.89
CA VAL A 63 8.28 9.24 -14.35
C VAL A 63 8.11 10.61 -13.65
N GLY A 64 8.73 10.77 -12.49
CA GLY A 64 8.77 12.02 -11.74
C GLY A 64 9.99 12.08 -10.81
N THR A 65 10.04 13.11 -9.98
CA THR A 65 11.09 13.27 -8.98
C THR A 65 10.52 13.35 -7.58
N PHE A 66 11.27 12.83 -6.61
CA PHE A 66 11.12 13.13 -5.20
C PHE A 66 12.43 13.73 -4.71
N GLN A 67 12.41 15.00 -4.28
CA GLN A 67 13.62 15.75 -3.92
C GLN A 67 14.72 15.63 -5.01
N GLU A 68 14.36 15.92 -6.26
CA GLU A 68 15.25 15.80 -7.44
C GLU A 68 15.76 14.40 -7.78
N ARG A 69 15.35 13.35 -7.05
CA ARG A 69 15.73 11.96 -7.33
C ARG A 69 14.66 11.29 -8.19
N ALA A 70 15.09 10.66 -9.28
CA ALA A 70 14.19 10.01 -10.23
C ALA A 70 13.44 8.83 -9.58
N CYS A 71 12.12 8.81 -9.73
CA CYS A 71 11.21 7.73 -9.36
C CYS A 71 10.00 7.77 -10.31
N HIS A 72 8.97 6.99 -10.02
CA HIS A 72 7.68 7.11 -10.71
C HIS A 72 6.54 7.16 -9.71
N PHE A 73 5.40 7.61 -10.21
CA PHE A 73 4.17 7.76 -9.46
C PHE A 73 3.00 7.30 -10.32
N TYR A 74 1.97 6.76 -9.70
CA TYR A 74 0.69 6.67 -10.36
C TYR A 74 0.12 8.09 -10.56
N GLU A 75 -0.58 8.31 -11.66
CA GLU A 75 -1.26 9.59 -11.91
C GLU A 75 -2.39 9.81 -10.90
N GLU A 76 -3.12 8.75 -10.62
CA GLU A 76 -4.24 8.72 -9.69
C GLU A 76 -4.06 7.57 -8.70
N LEU A 77 -4.35 7.86 -7.44
CA LEU A 77 -4.48 6.88 -6.36
C LEU A 77 -5.89 7.01 -5.76
N PRO A 78 -6.46 5.94 -5.19
CA PRO A 78 -7.73 6.01 -4.49
C PRO A 78 -7.64 6.98 -3.30
N ASP A 79 -8.70 7.75 -3.08
CA ASP A 79 -8.83 8.66 -1.95
C ASP A 79 -9.21 7.88 -0.67
N VAL A 80 -8.21 7.24 -0.07
CA VAL A 80 -8.34 6.42 1.13
C VAL A 80 -7.15 6.63 2.07
N VAL A 81 -7.36 6.35 3.36
CA VAL A 81 -6.28 6.25 4.36
C VAL A 81 -6.08 4.77 4.67
N PRO A 82 -5.11 4.08 4.02
CA PRO A 82 -4.92 2.65 4.22
C PRO A 82 -4.27 2.35 5.57
N ASP A 83 -4.73 1.28 6.22
CA ASP A 83 -4.05 0.64 7.35
C ASP A 83 -3.06 -0.44 6.89
N PHE A 84 -3.27 -1.00 5.71
CA PHE A 84 -2.38 -1.97 5.06
C PHE A 84 -2.12 -1.62 3.60
N ILE A 85 -0.85 -1.69 3.17
CA ILE A 85 -0.43 -1.43 1.79
C ILE A 85 0.45 -2.59 1.31
N TYR A 86 0.14 -3.14 0.12
CA TYR A 86 1.00 -4.10 -0.58
C TYR A 86 1.60 -3.45 -1.83
N LEU A 87 2.93 -3.31 -1.86
CA LEU A 87 3.68 -2.72 -2.97
C LEU A 87 4.29 -3.83 -3.84
N ASP A 88 3.64 -4.10 -4.98
CA ASP A 88 4.08 -5.08 -5.99
C ASP A 88 3.94 -4.55 -7.44
N GLY A 89 3.49 -3.31 -7.61
CA GLY A 89 3.32 -2.66 -8.91
C GLY A 89 4.11 -1.36 -9.01
N PRO A 90 4.13 -0.76 -10.21
CA PRO A 90 3.71 -1.31 -11.50
C PRO A 90 4.82 -2.17 -12.14
N ASP A 91 4.55 -2.78 -13.29
CA ASP A 91 5.61 -3.27 -14.19
C ASP A 91 6.49 -2.08 -14.63
N PRO A 92 7.83 -2.13 -14.46
CA PRO A 92 8.74 -1.07 -14.94
C PRO A 92 8.46 -0.63 -16.37
N ALA A 93 8.16 -1.57 -17.26
CA ALA A 93 7.99 -1.31 -18.69
C ALA A 93 6.75 -0.47 -18.99
N THR A 94 5.78 -0.39 -18.07
CA THR A 94 4.56 0.43 -18.25
C THR A 94 4.74 1.86 -17.75
N VAL A 95 5.87 2.19 -17.12
CA VAL A 95 6.15 3.55 -16.66
C VAL A 95 6.45 4.46 -17.86
N VAL A 96 5.66 5.54 -17.97
CA VAL A 96 5.67 6.48 -19.10
C VAL A 96 6.57 7.70 -18.79
N GLY A 97 7.39 8.09 -19.77
CA GLY A 97 8.20 9.31 -19.72
C GLY A 97 9.70 9.07 -19.47
N ASN A 98 10.44 10.16 -19.32
CA ASN A 98 11.87 10.15 -18.99
C ASN A 98 12.29 11.44 -18.25
N ILE A 99 13.39 11.39 -17.52
CA ILE A 99 14.06 12.57 -16.92
C ILE A 99 15.50 12.60 -17.42
N GLY A 100 15.88 13.65 -18.16
CA GLY A 100 17.24 13.79 -18.69
C GLY A 100 17.67 12.61 -19.56
N GLY A 101 16.72 11.99 -20.28
CA GLY A 101 16.96 10.79 -21.09
C GLY A 101 16.91 9.45 -20.33
N ALA A 102 16.78 9.46 -19.00
CA ALA A 102 16.59 8.25 -18.20
C ALA A 102 15.10 7.88 -18.10
N SER A 103 14.75 6.67 -18.54
CA SER A 103 13.42 6.07 -18.41
C SER A 103 13.50 4.64 -17.85
N TRP A 104 12.37 4.07 -17.45
CA TRP A 104 12.26 2.68 -16.99
C TRP A 104 12.10 1.65 -18.12
N GLN A 105 12.31 2.08 -19.37
CA GLN A 105 12.36 1.17 -20.52
C GLN A 105 13.67 0.38 -20.60
N ASN A 106 14.73 0.83 -19.91
CA ASN A 106 15.94 0.06 -19.73
C ASN A 106 15.71 -1.00 -18.64
N ARG A 107 15.75 -2.29 -19.03
CA ARG A 107 15.48 -3.45 -18.15
C ARG A 107 16.49 -3.64 -17.03
N ASP A 108 17.67 -3.02 -17.11
CA ASP A 108 18.69 -3.08 -16.05
C ASP A 108 18.38 -2.08 -14.93
N ARG A 109 17.41 -1.18 -15.11
CA ARG A 109 17.01 -0.23 -14.07
C ARG A 109 16.05 -0.88 -13.07
N VAL A 110 16.36 -0.66 -11.80
CA VAL A 110 15.48 -1.03 -10.70
C VAL A 110 14.24 -0.14 -10.64
N VAL A 111 13.10 -0.74 -10.29
CA VAL A 111 11.83 -0.03 -10.14
C VAL A 111 11.82 0.76 -8.83
N THR A 112 11.42 2.03 -8.88
CA THR A 112 11.39 2.91 -7.70
C THR A 112 10.13 3.77 -7.71
N SER A 113 9.07 3.33 -7.04
CA SER A 113 7.84 4.08 -6.79
C SER A 113 8.06 5.06 -5.64
N GLY A 114 7.61 6.30 -5.84
CA GLY A 114 7.61 7.35 -4.82
C GLY A 114 6.23 7.60 -4.19
N ASP A 115 5.19 6.86 -4.57
CA ASP A 115 3.81 7.11 -4.15
C ASP A 115 3.66 7.10 -2.62
N LEU A 116 4.33 6.17 -1.95
CA LEU A 116 4.32 6.07 -0.49
C LEU A 116 4.95 7.26 0.22
N LEU A 117 5.89 7.97 -0.42
CA LEU A 117 6.46 9.20 0.13
C LEU A 117 5.45 10.36 0.08
N ARG A 118 4.53 10.35 -0.90
CA ARG A 118 3.40 11.32 -0.96
C ARG A 118 2.31 10.98 0.06
N LEU A 119 2.08 9.69 0.30
CA LEU A 119 1.06 9.21 1.23
C LEU A 119 1.50 9.30 2.70
N GLU A 120 2.79 9.19 3.00
CA GLU A 120 3.33 9.11 4.37
C GLU A 120 2.73 10.12 5.39
N PRO A 121 2.53 11.42 5.05
CA PRO A 121 1.94 12.37 5.99
C PRO A 121 0.50 12.05 6.41
N GLN A 122 -0.22 11.25 5.62
CA GLN A 122 -1.62 10.91 5.82
C GLN A 122 -1.81 9.55 6.50
N LEU A 123 -0.75 8.73 6.57
CA LEU A 123 -0.78 7.42 7.23
C LEU A 123 -0.85 7.57 8.76
N ILE A 124 -1.42 6.58 9.42
CA ILE A 124 -1.62 6.62 10.88
C ILE A 124 -0.71 5.61 11.58
N PRO A 125 -0.29 5.85 12.83
CA PRO A 125 0.43 4.86 13.61
C PRO A 125 -0.28 3.51 13.59
N GLY A 126 0.49 2.44 13.40
CA GLY A 126 -0.01 1.09 13.15
C GLY A 126 -0.22 0.73 11.68
N THR A 127 -0.02 1.66 10.73
CA THR A 127 -0.02 1.31 9.29
C THR A 127 1.11 0.34 8.96
N LEU A 128 0.77 -0.71 8.20
CA LEU A 128 1.69 -1.73 7.74
C LEU A 128 1.88 -1.66 6.21
N ILE A 129 3.13 -1.70 5.76
CA ILE A 129 3.50 -1.77 4.35
C ILE A 129 4.27 -3.07 4.13
N VAL A 130 3.87 -3.83 3.11
CA VAL A 130 4.58 -5.01 2.63
C VAL A 130 5.08 -4.73 1.23
N ILE A 131 6.38 -4.89 0.99
CA ILE A 131 7.04 -4.67 -0.29
C ILE A 131 7.55 -6.02 -0.79
N ASP A 132 7.03 -6.48 -1.93
CA ASP A 132 7.31 -7.80 -2.51
C ASP A 132 8.34 -7.70 -3.64
N GLY A 133 9.48 -8.39 -3.53
CA GLY A 133 10.51 -8.49 -4.59
C GLY A 133 11.20 -7.18 -4.99
N ARG A 134 10.93 -6.07 -4.29
CA ARG A 134 11.33 -4.71 -4.68
C ARG A 134 12.34 -4.10 -3.71
N THR A 135 13.39 -4.86 -3.38
CA THR A 135 14.43 -4.46 -2.41
C THR A 135 15.05 -3.08 -2.68
N ALA A 136 15.27 -2.71 -3.95
CA ALA A 136 15.75 -1.36 -4.29
C ALA A 136 14.73 -0.27 -3.93
N ASN A 137 13.44 -0.51 -4.19
CA ASN A 137 12.37 0.40 -3.79
C ASN A 137 12.25 0.51 -2.27
N ALA A 138 12.40 -0.61 -1.56
CA ALA A 138 12.37 -0.64 -0.09
C ALA A 138 13.51 0.20 0.51
N ARG A 139 14.74 0.07 -0.02
CA ARG A 139 15.88 0.91 0.39
C ARG A 139 15.67 2.38 0.06
N PHE A 140 15.11 2.68 -1.11
CA PHE A 140 14.76 4.05 -1.48
C PHE A 140 13.76 4.65 -0.48
N LEU A 141 12.69 3.93 -0.14
CA LEU A 141 11.71 4.38 0.84
C LEU A 141 12.31 4.53 2.24
N GLN A 142 13.09 3.55 2.71
CA GLN A 142 13.79 3.62 4.00
C GLN A 142 14.68 4.87 4.12
N ALA A 143 15.34 5.27 3.04
CA ALA A 143 16.21 6.44 3.04
C ALA A 143 15.45 7.79 3.00
N HIS A 144 14.16 7.80 2.70
CA HIS A 144 13.39 9.03 2.45
C HIS A 144 12.12 9.18 3.29
N PHE A 145 11.62 8.09 3.91
CA PHE A 145 10.64 8.20 4.96
C PHE A 145 11.19 9.04 6.11
N TYR A 146 10.38 9.98 6.59
CA TYR A 146 10.78 10.88 7.67
C TYR A 146 10.15 10.51 9.02
N ARG A 147 9.17 9.61 9.02
CA ARG A 147 8.47 9.12 10.22
C ARG A 147 9.13 7.88 10.82
N ASN A 148 8.70 7.48 12.01
CA ASN A 148 9.33 6.37 12.72
C ASN A 148 8.86 5.00 12.20
N TRP A 149 9.46 4.55 11.10
CA TRP A 149 9.18 3.24 10.52
C TRP A 149 10.14 2.17 11.06
N GLN A 150 9.59 1.08 11.55
CA GLN A 150 10.34 -0.15 11.78
C GLN A 150 10.35 -0.97 10.49
N ILE A 151 11.54 -1.14 9.90
CA ILE A 151 11.71 -1.77 8.58
C ILE A 151 12.53 -3.04 8.72
N ASN A 152 11.94 -4.19 8.35
CA ASN A 152 12.55 -5.51 8.44
C ASN A 152 12.54 -6.18 7.06
N TYR A 153 13.72 -6.51 6.54
CA TYR A 153 13.85 -7.30 5.31
C TYR A 153 13.97 -8.79 5.64
N ASN A 154 13.08 -9.60 5.07
CA ASN A 154 13.19 -11.05 5.09
C ASN A 154 13.74 -11.54 3.75
N MET A 155 15.02 -11.91 3.74
CA MET A 155 15.72 -12.41 2.56
C MET A 155 15.16 -13.73 2.05
N ALA A 156 14.64 -14.60 2.93
CA ALA A 156 14.16 -15.93 2.52
C ALA A 156 12.88 -15.85 1.69
N SER A 157 12.03 -14.86 1.95
CA SER A 157 10.79 -14.60 1.21
C SER A 157 10.92 -13.43 0.22
N ASP A 158 12.08 -12.77 0.16
CA ASP A 158 12.32 -11.51 -0.57
C ASP A 158 11.25 -10.44 -0.34
N VAL A 159 10.84 -10.28 0.92
CA VAL A 159 9.81 -9.32 1.34
C VAL A 159 10.39 -8.34 2.34
N THR A 160 10.08 -7.06 2.20
CA THR A 160 10.34 -6.05 3.24
C THR A 160 9.02 -5.65 3.90
N VAL A 161 9.00 -5.67 5.23
CA VAL A 161 7.87 -5.20 6.04
C VAL A 161 8.25 -3.89 6.72
N CYS A 162 7.44 -2.86 6.55
CA CYS A 162 7.58 -1.56 7.19
C CYS A 162 6.35 -1.29 8.06
N GLU A 163 6.54 -1.05 9.35
CA GLU A 163 5.46 -0.70 10.27
C GLU A 163 5.67 0.69 10.86
N LEU A 164 4.62 1.52 10.84
CA LEU A 164 4.68 2.88 11.38
C LEU A 164 4.53 2.86 12.92
N GLN A 165 5.68 2.80 13.60
CA GLN A 165 5.82 2.59 15.04
C GLN A 165 5.92 3.93 15.78
N GLU A 166 4.78 4.58 16.00
CA GLU A 166 4.67 5.87 16.69
C GLU A 166 3.61 5.86 17.77
N LYS A 167 3.66 6.85 18.68
CA LYS A 167 2.57 7.05 19.65
C LYS A 167 1.26 7.29 18.90
N PRO A 168 0.14 6.72 19.36
CA PRO A 168 -1.14 6.94 18.70
C PRO A 168 -1.52 8.42 18.68
N LEU A 169 -2.14 8.85 17.57
CA LEU A 169 -2.54 10.26 17.37
C LEU A 169 -3.64 10.75 18.34
N GLY A 170 -4.21 9.83 19.11
CA GLY A 170 -5.25 10.11 20.10
C GLY A 170 -6.08 8.86 20.41
N LYS A 171 -7.15 9.04 21.18
CA LYS A 171 -7.99 7.93 21.69
C LYS A 171 -8.54 7.03 20.58
N LEU A 172 -8.91 7.61 19.43
CA LEU A 172 -9.50 6.85 18.32
C LEU A 172 -8.46 5.97 17.60
N ASN A 173 -7.27 6.51 17.30
CA ASN A 173 -6.20 5.71 16.70
C ASN A 173 -5.65 4.68 17.70
N GLN A 174 -5.56 5.02 18.99
CA GLN A 174 -5.23 4.05 20.04
C GLN A 174 -6.22 2.89 20.09
N ALA A 175 -7.53 3.16 19.98
CA ALA A 175 -8.55 2.12 19.96
C ALA A 175 -8.39 1.20 18.73
N THR A 176 -8.09 1.78 17.56
CA THR A 176 -7.79 1.00 16.34
C THR A 176 -6.59 0.09 16.55
N ILE A 177 -5.47 0.62 17.04
CA ILE A 177 -4.24 -0.16 17.30
C ILE A 177 -4.51 -1.29 18.29
N VAL A 178 -5.16 -0.99 19.42
CA VAL A 178 -5.44 -2.00 20.45
C VAL A 178 -6.30 -3.13 19.89
N TYR A 179 -7.29 -2.80 19.06
CA TYR A 179 -8.16 -3.79 18.44
C TYR A 179 -7.42 -4.63 17.37
N CYS A 180 -6.68 -3.98 16.46
CA CYS A 180 -6.06 -4.64 15.32
C CYS A 180 -4.73 -5.35 15.66
N LEU A 181 -3.90 -4.73 16.50
CA LEU A 181 -2.51 -5.11 16.74
C LEU A 181 -2.27 -5.57 18.19
N GLY A 182 -3.23 -5.33 19.09
CA GLY A 182 -3.20 -5.75 20.48
C GLY A 182 -2.71 -4.66 21.44
N LYS A 183 -2.88 -4.90 22.75
CA LYS A 183 -2.57 -3.93 23.82
C LYS A 183 -1.08 -3.73 24.07
N SER A 184 -0.25 -4.65 23.60
CA SER A 184 1.21 -4.64 23.77
C SER A 184 1.95 -4.03 22.59
N TRP A 185 1.21 -3.58 21.56
CA TRP A 185 1.76 -2.77 20.49
C TRP A 185 2.28 -1.44 21.02
#